data_AF-A0A314XLS7-F1
#
_entry.id   AF-A0A314XLS7-F1
#
_cell.length_a   1.000
_cell.length_b   1.000
_cell.length_c   1.000
_cell.angle_alpha   90.00
_cell.angle_beta   90.00
_cell.angle_gamma   90.00
#
_symmetry.space_group_name_H-M   'P 1'
#
loop_
_entity.id
_entity.type
_entity.pdbx_description
1 polymer ?
#
loop_
_entity_poly.entity_id
_entity_poly.type
_entity_poly.pdbx_seq_one_letter_code
_entity_poly.pdbx_strand_id
1 'polypeptide(L)'
;MENVKTEIQSRLIPCLAKAAETGCRLDLQDVLERFAFDNVCKLAFNVDPVCLGDGDGETASGSDEFMKAFDDASTLISGRFLYAFAFVFKIKRFFNVGSERRLKESIATVHNFADNIIRSRMEVEELGDHQDLLSLFIGITEDNNSPEFLRDIIISIILAGRDTTSSALTWFFWLLSSRPRVQLAILKELETIRIRNGKSIGDTYSFDELRDMHYLHAAISEAMRLYPPVPVDTKACLKDDVMPDGTIIRKGWFVTYHAYAMGRMEGIWGKNCGEYLPERWLKDDNGTCQLESAFRFPIFHAGPRMCLGKDLAYIQMKSIAASVMERFEIDVPNKDTCPEHLLSLTLRIKGGLPVRVRSRNAC
;
A
#
# COMPACT_ATOMS: atom_id res chain seq x y z
N MET A 1 -12.80 -9.93 -4.12
CA MET A 1 -13.33 -9.01 -3.07
C MET A 1 -13.68 -9.75 -1.80
N GLU A 2 -14.18 -10.99 -1.89
CA GLU A 2 -14.53 -11.81 -0.73
C GLU A 2 -13.39 -11.95 0.28
N ASN A 3 -12.15 -12.22 -0.17
CA ASN A 3 -10.97 -12.25 0.70
C ASN A 3 -10.80 -10.97 1.53
N VAL A 4 -10.92 -9.79 0.90
CA VAL A 4 -10.80 -8.48 1.57
C VAL A 4 -11.89 -8.32 2.64
N LYS A 5 -13.12 -8.74 2.33
CA LYS A 5 -14.25 -8.66 3.25
C LYS A 5 -14.06 -9.57 4.44
N THR A 6 -13.66 -10.82 4.20
CA THR A 6 -13.38 -11.80 5.25
C THR A 6 -12.28 -11.28 6.15
N GLU A 7 -11.16 -10.82 5.61
CA GLU A 7 -10.02 -10.29 6.37
C GLU A 7 -10.42 -9.08 7.24
N ILE A 8 -11.28 -8.19 6.70
CA ILE A 8 -11.80 -7.05 7.45
C ILE A 8 -12.63 -7.54 8.64
N GLN A 9 -13.60 -8.43 8.42
CA GLN A 9 -14.55 -8.84 9.43
C GLN A 9 -13.96 -9.79 10.48
N SER A 10 -13.05 -10.67 10.07
CA SER A 10 -12.49 -11.72 10.94
C SER A 10 -11.26 -11.27 11.73
N ARG A 11 -10.50 -10.27 11.24
CA ARG A 11 -9.23 -9.86 11.85
C ARG A 11 -9.12 -8.38 12.11
N LEU A 12 -9.29 -7.53 11.10
CA LEU A 12 -9.07 -6.09 11.27
C LEU A 12 -10.06 -5.47 12.27
N ILE A 13 -11.37 -5.71 12.10
CA ILE A 13 -12.39 -5.16 12.99
C ILE A 13 -12.23 -5.71 14.42
N PRO A 14 -12.04 -7.02 14.65
CA PRO A 14 -11.76 -7.56 16.00
C PRO A 14 -10.49 -6.98 16.64
N CYS A 15 -9.40 -6.82 15.88
CA CYS A 15 -8.16 -6.22 16.37
C CYS A 15 -8.39 -4.78 16.88
N LEU A 16 -9.08 -3.97 16.07
CA LEU A 16 -9.41 -2.58 16.44
C LEU A 16 -10.43 -2.51 17.59
N ALA A 17 -11.40 -3.43 17.65
CA ALA A 17 -12.36 -3.52 18.75
C ALA A 17 -11.68 -3.86 20.09
N LYS A 18 -10.79 -4.87 20.10
CA LYS A 18 -9.97 -5.25 21.27
C LYS A 18 -9.13 -4.06 21.76
N ALA A 19 -8.54 -3.30 20.85
CA ALA A 19 -7.79 -2.10 21.20
C ALA A 19 -8.69 -0.98 21.76
N ALA A 20 -9.90 -0.80 21.21
CA ALA A 20 -10.87 0.18 21.70
C ALA A 20 -11.39 -0.17 23.11
N GLU A 21 -11.65 -1.45 23.39
CA GLU A 21 -12.10 -1.93 24.69
C GLU A 21 -11.01 -1.82 25.77
N THR A 22 -9.77 -2.17 25.42
CA THR A 22 -8.64 -2.12 26.36
C THR A 22 -8.05 -0.72 26.52
N GLY A 23 -8.40 0.23 25.63
CA GLY A 23 -7.81 1.56 25.58
C GLY A 23 -6.31 1.56 25.22
N CYS A 24 -5.80 0.45 24.71
CA CYS A 24 -4.39 0.29 24.39
C CYS A 24 -4.02 1.08 23.12
N ARG A 25 -2.76 1.52 23.05
CA ARG A 25 -2.22 2.15 21.83
C ARG A 25 -1.73 1.05 20.88
N LEU A 26 -2.08 1.16 19.61
CA LEU A 26 -1.60 0.27 18.55
C LEU A 26 -0.92 1.09 17.45
N ASP A 27 0.03 0.49 16.75
CA ASP A 27 0.61 1.08 15.55
C ASP A 27 -0.27 0.75 14.34
N LEU A 28 -0.99 1.75 13.83
CA LEU A 28 -1.89 1.56 12.69
C LEU A 28 -1.12 1.23 11.41
N GLN A 29 0.13 1.68 11.29
CA GLN A 29 0.97 1.35 10.14
C GLN A 29 1.28 -0.15 10.12
N ASP A 30 1.73 -0.72 11.24
CA ASP A 30 1.99 -2.16 11.39
C ASP A 30 0.72 -3.00 11.14
N VAL A 31 -0.42 -2.59 11.73
CA VAL A 31 -1.71 -3.26 11.50
C VAL A 31 -2.12 -3.27 10.03
N LEU A 32 -1.98 -2.14 9.33
CA LEU A 32 -2.31 -2.05 7.91
C LEU A 32 -1.32 -2.83 7.03
N GLU A 33 -0.05 -2.91 7.41
CA GLU A 33 0.96 -3.71 6.71
C GLU A 33 0.69 -5.22 6.86
N ARG A 34 0.35 -5.68 8.07
CA ARG A 34 -0.08 -7.06 8.33
C ARG A 34 -1.34 -7.41 7.55
N PHE A 35 -2.35 -6.53 7.58
CA PHE A 35 -3.58 -6.68 6.79
C PHE A 35 -3.28 -6.81 5.29
N ALA A 36 -2.48 -5.88 4.75
CA ALA A 36 -2.20 -5.84 3.32
C ALA A 36 -1.37 -7.06 2.88
N PHE A 37 -0.48 -7.56 3.75
CA PHE A 37 0.27 -8.79 3.54
C PHE A 37 -0.63 -10.03 3.48
N ASP A 38 -1.51 -10.21 4.47
CA ASP A 38 -2.44 -11.35 4.49
C ASP A 38 -3.34 -11.34 3.25
N ASN A 39 -3.86 -10.15 2.90
CA ASN A 39 -4.72 -9.95 1.74
C ASN A 39 -4.01 -10.23 0.41
N VAL A 40 -2.80 -9.72 0.20
CA VAL A 40 -2.06 -9.96 -1.05
C VAL A 40 -1.66 -11.42 -1.18
N CYS A 41 -1.23 -12.07 -0.09
CA CYS A 41 -0.90 -13.49 -0.10
C CYS A 41 -2.12 -14.35 -0.43
N LYS A 42 -3.28 -14.02 0.15
CA LYS A 42 -4.52 -14.76 -0.11
C LYS A 42 -5.06 -14.52 -1.51
N LEU A 43 -4.98 -13.30 -2.02
CA LEU A 43 -5.47 -12.94 -3.35
C LEU A 43 -4.55 -13.43 -4.48
N ALA A 44 -3.24 -13.27 -4.32
CA ALA A 44 -2.29 -13.60 -5.38
C ALA A 44 -1.86 -15.06 -5.36
N PHE A 45 -1.81 -15.67 -4.17
CA PHE A 45 -1.24 -17.01 -3.99
C PHE A 45 -2.14 -17.97 -3.23
N ASN A 46 -3.37 -17.59 -2.86
CA ASN A 46 -4.31 -18.36 -2.00
C ASN A 46 -3.71 -18.87 -0.68
N VAL A 47 -2.59 -18.29 -0.23
CA VAL A 47 -1.95 -18.60 1.05
C VAL A 47 -2.48 -17.61 2.08
N ASP A 48 -2.83 -18.11 3.27
CA ASP A 48 -3.25 -17.28 4.40
C ASP A 48 -2.17 -17.27 5.48
N PRO A 49 -1.35 -16.20 5.58
CA PRO A 49 -0.25 -16.13 6.56
C PRO A 49 -0.71 -15.86 8.00
N VAL A 50 -1.93 -15.33 8.18
CA VAL A 50 -2.54 -15.02 9.49
C VAL A 50 -1.71 -14.03 10.33
N CYS A 51 -1.07 -13.02 9.72
CA CYS A 51 -0.25 -12.03 10.41
C CYS A 51 -1.02 -11.08 11.33
N LEU A 52 -2.28 -10.77 11.00
CA LEU A 52 -3.12 -9.83 11.75
C LEU A 52 -3.95 -10.51 12.87
N GLY A 53 -3.99 -11.84 12.93
CA GLY A 53 -4.74 -12.61 13.93
C GLY A 53 -3.94 -12.98 15.18
N ASP A 54 -4.63 -13.39 16.25
CA ASP A 54 -4.03 -14.09 17.40
C ASP A 54 -3.64 -15.53 16.94
N GLY A 55 -2.60 -15.67 16.12
CA GLY A 55 -2.14 -16.95 15.58
C GLY A 55 -1.27 -17.74 16.55
N ASP A 56 -1.59 -19.01 16.79
CA ASP A 56 -0.80 -19.93 17.61
C ASP A 56 0.57 -20.28 16.97
N GLY A 57 1.64 -20.12 17.75
CA GLY A 57 2.81 -21.01 17.80
C GLY A 57 3.92 -20.91 16.74
N GLU A 58 3.62 -21.09 15.44
CA GLU A 58 4.67 -21.33 14.42
C GLU A 58 4.42 -20.64 13.07
N THR A 59 3.17 -20.54 12.60
CA THR A 59 2.85 -19.85 11.33
C THR A 59 2.95 -18.33 11.46
N ALA A 60 2.50 -17.78 12.60
CA ALA A 60 2.63 -16.36 12.90
C ALA A 60 4.09 -15.93 13.06
N SER A 61 4.96 -16.79 13.61
CA SER A 61 6.38 -16.49 13.81
C SER A 61 7.15 -16.48 12.47
N GLY A 62 6.86 -17.40 11.56
CA GLY A 62 7.46 -17.42 10.22
C GLY A 62 7.06 -16.20 9.36
N SER A 63 5.80 -15.79 9.42
CA SER A 63 5.31 -14.61 8.69
C SER A 63 5.82 -13.30 9.30
N ASP A 64 5.93 -13.20 10.63
CA ASP A 64 6.58 -12.08 11.32
C ASP A 64 8.07 -11.98 10.98
N GLU A 65 8.77 -13.12 10.89
CA GLU A 65 10.18 -13.17 10.48
C GLU A 65 10.33 -12.69 9.02
N PHE A 66 9.45 -13.15 8.12
CA PHE A 66 9.40 -12.69 6.75
C PHE A 66 9.18 -11.17 6.67
N MET A 67 8.18 -10.62 7.34
CA MET A 67 7.87 -9.17 7.30
C MET A 67 9.06 -8.34 7.79
N LYS A 68 9.72 -8.75 8.88
CA LYS A 68 10.93 -8.09 9.40
C LYS A 68 12.08 -8.16 8.40
N ALA A 69 12.34 -9.36 7.85
CA ALA A 69 13.40 -9.55 6.86
C ALA A 69 13.14 -8.73 5.60
N PHE A 70 11.90 -8.66 5.15
CA PHE A 70 11.48 -7.91 3.98
C PHE A 70 11.67 -6.40 4.17
N ASP A 71 11.23 -5.86 5.32
CA ASP A 71 11.42 -4.45 5.68
C ASP A 71 12.90 -4.07 5.79
N ASP A 72 13.71 -4.95 6.42
CA ASP A 72 15.15 -4.80 6.51
C ASP A 72 15.79 -4.79 5.11
N ALA A 73 15.43 -5.76 4.25
CA ALA A 73 15.95 -5.84 2.90
C ALA A 73 15.63 -4.58 2.08
N SER A 74 14.36 -4.15 2.08
CA SER A 74 13.88 -2.95 1.37
C SER A 74 14.59 -1.68 1.85
N THR A 75 14.77 -1.53 3.16
CA THR A 75 15.44 -0.36 3.76
C THR A 75 16.94 -0.37 3.44
N LEU A 76 17.60 -1.51 3.52
CA LEU A 76 19.04 -1.64 3.22
C LEU A 76 19.32 -1.43 1.73
N ILE A 77 18.47 -1.95 0.85
CA ILE A 77 18.55 -1.72 -0.61
C ILE A 77 18.35 -0.24 -0.93
N SER A 78 17.32 0.39 -0.36
CA SER A 78 17.05 1.83 -0.56
C SER A 78 18.18 2.70 -0.02
N GLY A 79 18.75 2.32 1.13
CA GLY A 79 19.92 2.98 1.71
C GLY A 79 21.15 2.95 0.81
N ARG A 80 21.23 2.03 -0.18
CA ARG A 80 22.35 2.03 -1.13
C ARG A 80 22.40 3.28 -1.99
N PHE A 81 21.25 3.90 -2.27
CA PHE A 81 21.17 5.14 -3.03
C PHE A 81 21.71 6.35 -2.25
N LEU A 82 21.87 6.23 -0.93
CA LEU A 82 22.40 7.29 -0.06
C LEU A 82 23.93 7.21 0.12
N TYR A 83 24.60 6.16 -0.38
CA TYR A 83 26.06 6.12 -0.35
C TYR A 83 26.65 7.15 -1.31
N ALA A 84 27.48 8.05 -0.78
CA ALA A 84 28.25 9.00 -1.59
C ALA A 84 29.13 8.29 -2.65
N PHE A 85 29.61 7.08 -2.35
CA PHE A 85 30.41 6.29 -3.28
C PHE A 85 29.92 4.84 -3.36
N ALA A 86 29.54 4.41 -4.57
CA ALA A 86 29.02 3.07 -4.83
C ALA A 86 30.01 1.94 -4.48
N PHE A 87 31.31 2.20 -4.42
CA PHE A 87 32.28 1.16 -4.04
C PHE A 87 32.16 0.76 -2.56
N VAL A 88 31.64 1.63 -1.68
CA VAL A 88 31.55 1.36 -0.23
C VAL A 88 30.65 0.16 0.05
N PHE A 89 29.46 0.11 -0.54
CA PHE A 89 28.59 -1.05 -0.37
C PHE A 89 29.15 -2.29 -1.08
N LYS A 90 29.85 -2.13 -2.21
CA LYS A 90 30.52 -3.25 -2.88
C LYS A 90 31.61 -3.89 -2.00
N ILE A 91 32.40 -3.09 -1.30
CA ILE A 91 33.41 -3.57 -0.33
C ILE A 91 32.71 -4.30 0.83
N LYS A 92 31.69 -3.67 1.44
CA LYS A 92 30.92 -4.31 2.52
C LYS A 92 30.32 -5.65 2.10
N ARG A 93 29.83 -5.74 0.85
CA ARG A 93 29.28 -6.96 0.25
C ARG A 93 30.36 -8.01 0.02
N PHE A 94 31.53 -7.61 -0.47
CA PHE A 94 32.65 -8.51 -0.70
C PHE A 94 33.15 -9.15 0.59
N PHE A 95 33.30 -8.36 1.66
CA PHE A 95 33.71 -8.87 2.98
C PHE A 95 32.55 -9.47 3.78
N ASN A 96 31.31 -9.38 3.29
CA ASN A 96 30.10 -9.82 3.98
C ASN A 96 30.00 -9.25 5.41
N VAL A 97 30.08 -7.92 5.54
CA VAL A 97 30.08 -7.21 6.82
C VAL A 97 28.98 -6.14 6.91
N GLY A 98 28.52 -5.88 8.14
CA GLY A 98 27.58 -4.81 8.45
C GLY A 98 26.25 -4.93 7.68
N SER A 99 25.85 -3.84 7.02
CA SER A 99 24.58 -3.73 6.28
C SER A 99 24.42 -4.80 5.19
N GLU A 100 25.50 -5.19 4.52
CA GLU A 100 25.43 -6.13 3.40
C GLU A 100 25.32 -7.60 3.87
N ARG A 101 25.87 -7.92 5.04
CA ARG A 101 25.65 -9.23 5.69
C ARG A 101 24.18 -9.39 6.08
N ARG A 102 23.64 -8.39 6.78
CA ARG A 102 22.22 -8.38 7.18
C ARG A 102 21.32 -8.50 5.96
N LEU A 103 21.60 -7.74 4.90
CA LEU A 103 20.83 -7.84 3.66
C LEU A 103 20.89 -9.26 3.05
N LYS A 104 22.04 -9.92 3.07
CA LYS A 104 22.16 -11.31 2.59
C LYS A 104 21.32 -12.27 3.44
N GLU A 105 21.34 -12.13 4.76
CA GLU A 105 20.51 -12.93 5.68
C GLU A 105 19.01 -12.67 5.42
N SER A 106 18.59 -11.41 5.32
CA SER A 106 17.21 -11.02 5.00
C SER A 106 16.72 -11.55 3.66
N ILE A 107 17.56 -11.46 2.60
CA ILE A 107 17.22 -12.01 1.27
C ILE A 107 16.99 -13.52 1.35
N ALA A 108 17.80 -14.25 2.13
CA ALA A 108 17.63 -15.69 2.28
C ALA A 108 16.28 -16.04 2.93
N THR A 109 15.87 -15.33 3.99
CA THR A 109 14.55 -15.50 4.61
C THR A 109 13.41 -15.20 3.63
N VAL A 110 13.51 -14.10 2.86
CA VAL A 110 12.52 -13.73 1.84
C VAL A 110 12.41 -14.78 0.75
N HIS A 111 13.55 -15.29 0.25
CA HIS A 111 13.58 -16.34 -0.75
C HIS A 111 12.97 -17.65 -0.22
N ASN A 112 13.34 -18.08 0.98
CA ASN A 112 12.80 -19.30 1.59
C ASN A 112 11.27 -19.25 1.71
N PHE A 113 10.72 -18.09 2.10
CA PHE A 113 9.28 -17.91 2.18
C PHE A 113 8.61 -18.04 0.81
N ALA A 114 9.13 -17.36 -0.22
CA ALA A 114 8.60 -17.45 -1.57
C ALA A 114 8.73 -18.87 -2.16
N ASP A 115 9.86 -19.54 -1.94
CA ASP A 115 10.09 -20.91 -2.39
C ASP A 115 9.12 -21.89 -1.70
N ASN A 116 8.76 -21.67 -0.44
CA ASN A 116 7.74 -22.45 0.27
C ASN A 116 6.34 -22.25 -0.33
N ILE A 117 5.98 -21.02 -0.71
CA ILE A 117 4.72 -20.75 -1.42
C ILE A 117 4.70 -21.50 -2.75
N ILE A 118 5.77 -21.42 -3.55
CA ILE A 118 5.87 -22.15 -4.83
C ILE A 118 5.69 -23.65 -4.61
N ARG A 119 6.43 -24.24 -3.66
CA ARG A 119 6.35 -25.68 -3.36
C ARG A 119 4.93 -26.10 -2.98
N SER A 120 4.31 -25.36 -2.04
CA SER A 120 2.94 -25.63 -1.59
C SER A 120 1.91 -25.60 -2.72
N ARG A 121 2.16 -24.82 -3.78
CA ARG A 121 1.27 -24.73 -4.94
C ARG A 121 1.53 -25.77 -6.01
N MET A 122 2.78 -26.16 -6.22
CA MET A 122 3.11 -27.26 -7.14
C MET A 122 2.60 -28.61 -6.62
N GLU A 123 2.47 -28.79 -5.31
CA GLU A 123 1.97 -30.03 -4.69
C GLU A 123 0.45 -30.20 -4.76
N VAL A 124 -0.31 -29.12 -5.00
CA VAL A 124 -1.77 -29.17 -5.14
C VAL A 124 -2.13 -29.38 -6.62
N GLU A 125 -2.13 -30.65 -7.06
CA GLU A 125 -2.38 -31.08 -8.45
C GLU A 125 -3.80 -30.82 -8.97
N GLU A 126 -4.79 -30.53 -8.10
CA GLU A 126 -6.11 -30.13 -8.56
C GLU A 126 -6.18 -28.61 -8.75
N LEU A 127 -5.96 -28.16 -9.99
CA LEU A 127 -6.50 -26.90 -10.51
C LEU A 127 -8.04 -26.97 -10.52
N GLY A 128 -8.63 -27.03 -9.34
CA GLY A 128 -10.03 -26.71 -9.15
C GLY A 128 -10.31 -25.28 -9.65
N ASP A 129 -11.58 -24.96 -9.84
CA ASP A 129 -12.18 -23.79 -10.50
C ASP A 129 -11.80 -22.40 -9.91
N HIS A 130 -10.70 -22.28 -9.15
CA HIS A 130 -10.21 -21.07 -8.50
C HIS A 130 -8.80 -20.73 -9.02
N GLN A 131 -8.75 -20.01 -10.14
CA GLN A 131 -7.52 -19.46 -10.70
C GLN A 131 -7.06 -18.24 -9.89
N ASP A 132 -6.02 -18.40 -9.07
CA ASP A 132 -5.26 -17.27 -8.51
C ASP A 132 -4.15 -16.82 -9.47
N LEU A 133 -3.53 -15.67 -9.16
CA LEU A 133 -2.55 -15.04 -10.02
C LEU A 133 -1.30 -15.91 -10.25
N LEU A 134 -0.84 -16.65 -9.24
CA LEU A 134 0.30 -17.56 -9.38
C LEU A 134 -0.05 -18.78 -10.23
N SER A 135 -1.25 -19.34 -10.06
CA SER A 135 -1.74 -20.42 -10.93
C SER A 135 -1.79 -19.98 -12.41
N LEU A 136 -2.18 -18.73 -12.68
CA LEU A 136 -2.13 -18.17 -14.04
C LEU A 136 -0.70 -18.08 -14.57
N PHE A 137 0.26 -17.61 -13.76
CA PHE A 137 1.67 -17.56 -14.19
C PHE A 137 2.23 -18.96 -14.47
N ILE A 138 1.98 -19.93 -13.58
CA ILE A 138 2.43 -21.32 -13.77
C ILE A 138 1.86 -21.91 -15.07
N GLY A 139 0.58 -21.64 -15.38
CA GLY A 139 -0.09 -22.15 -16.58
C GLY A 139 0.30 -21.46 -17.90
N ILE A 140 0.78 -20.22 -17.87
CA ILE A 140 1.16 -19.47 -19.08
C ILE A 140 2.60 -19.80 -19.53
N THR A 141 3.48 -20.19 -18.60
CA THR A 141 4.91 -20.35 -18.86
C THR A 141 5.38 -21.81 -18.91
N GLU A 142 4.76 -22.66 -19.75
CA GLU A 142 5.26 -24.03 -20.01
C GLU A 142 6.76 -24.07 -20.40
N ASP A 143 7.26 -23.02 -21.08
CA ASP A 143 8.67 -22.89 -21.48
C ASP A 143 9.54 -22.01 -20.56
N ASN A 144 9.00 -21.39 -19.50
CA ASN A 144 9.72 -20.41 -18.65
C ASN A 144 9.38 -20.44 -17.14
N ASN A 145 8.85 -21.56 -16.64
CA ASN A 145 8.59 -21.82 -15.22
C ASN A 145 9.87 -22.04 -14.38
N SER A 146 10.91 -21.21 -14.57
CA SER A 146 12.06 -21.26 -13.66
C SER A 146 11.60 -20.90 -12.23
N PRO A 147 11.98 -21.67 -11.19
CA PRO A 147 11.66 -21.33 -9.81
C PRO A 147 12.08 -19.91 -9.44
N GLU A 148 13.18 -19.43 -10.03
CA GLU A 148 13.67 -18.07 -9.89
C GLU A 148 12.65 -17.03 -10.39
N PHE A 149 12.09 -17.24 -11.58
CA PHE A 149 11.09 -16.32 -12.15
C PHE A 149 9.83 -16.26 -11.30
N LEU A 150 9.31 -17.42 -10.88
CA LEU A 150 8.12 -17.48 -10.02
C LEU A 150 8.39 -16.80 -8.67
N ARG A 151 9.57 -16.98 -8.09
CA ARG A 151 9.98 -16.30 -6.85
C ARG A 151 10.02 -14.78 -7.05
N ASP A 152 10.62 -14.30 -8.13
CA ASP A 152 10.69 -12.86 -8.42
C ASP A 152 9.30 -12.25 -8.59
N ILE A 153 8.36 -12.97 -9.22
CA ILE A 153 6.95 -12.57 -9.36
C ILE A 153 6.26 -12.50 -8.00
N ILE A 154 6.41 -13.52 -7.15
CA ILE A 154 5.83 -13.54 -5.80
C ILE A 154 6.34 -12.36 -4.98
N ILE A 155 7.66 -12.17 -4.90
CA ILE A 155 8.28 -11.07 -4.16
C ILE A 155 7.79 -9.72 -4.70
N SER A 156 7.71 -9.56 -6.02
CA SER A 156 7.24 -8.31 -6.65
C SER A 156 5.78 -7.99 -6.32
N ILE A 157 4.90 -8.99 -6.33
CA ILE A 157 3.48 -8.81 -6.01
C ILE A 157 3.30 -8.49 -4.52
N ILE A 158 4.01 -9.18 -3.63
CA ILE A 158 3.99 -8.90 -2.18
C ILE A 158 4.43 -7.46 -1.92
N LEU A 159 5.57 -7.04 -2.49
CA LEU A 159 6.07 -5.67 -2.38
C LEU A 159 5.01 -4.65 -2.83
N ALA A 160 4.47 -4.87 -4.03
CA ALA A 160 3.55 -3.93 -4.65
C ALA A 160 2.23 -3.82 -3.88
N GLY A 161 1.66 -4.92 -3.40
CA GLY A 161 0.37 -4.94 -2.72
C GLY A 161 0.43 -4.51 -1.25
N ARG A 162 1.45 -4.95 -0.53
CA ARG A 162 1.61 -4.70 0.92
C ARG A 162 1.97 -3.26 1.21
N ASP A 163 3.18 -2.86 0.78
CA ASP A 163 3.82 -1.64 1.27
C ASP A 163 3.18 -0.36 0.72
N THR A 164 2.60 -0.43 -0.49
CA THR A 164 1.99 0.77 -1.12
C THR A 164 0.61 1.10 -0.54
N THR A 165 -0.23 0.08 -0.36
CA THR A 165 -1.59 0.22 0.18
C THR A 165 -1.56 0.63 1.65
N SER A 166 -0.67 0.02 2.45
CA SER A 166 -0.52 0.34 3.87
C SER A 166 0.00 1.76 4.06
N SER A 167 1.00 2.17 3.27
CA SER A 167 1.53 3.54 3.26
C SER A 167 0.43 4.56 2.94
N ALA A 168 -0.33 4.36 1.86
CA ALA A 168 -1.42 5.26 1.46
C ALA A 168 -2.46 5.45 2.57
N LEU A 169 -2.91 4.35 3.18
CA LEU A 169 -3.92 4.39 4.25
C LEU A 169 -3.37 4.98 5.55
N THR A 170 -2.11 4.71 5.89
CA THR A 170 -1.46 5.29 7.07
C THR A 170 -1.43 6.81 6.98
N TRP A 171 -0.96 7.36 5.85
CA TRP A 171 -0.97 8.81 5.62
C TRP A 171 -2.38 9.39 5.55
N PHE A 172 -3.33 8.67 4.95
CA PHE A 172 -4.74 9.05 4.93
C PHE A 172 -5.33 9.19 6.33
N PHE A 173 -5.17 8.20 7.22
CA PHE A 173 -5.69 8.27 8.59
C PHE A 173 -4.99 9.35 9.42
N TRP A 174 -3.67 9.54 9.24
CA TRP A 174 -2.97 10.66 9.86
C TRP A 174 -3.55 12.01 9.41
N LEU A 175 -3.77 12.22 8.10
CA LEU A 175 -4.36 13.44 7.56
C LEU A 175 -5.78 13.69 8.07
N LEU A 176 -6.60 12.65 8.21
CA LEU A 176 -7.96 12.78 8.72
C LEU A 176 -8.02 13.14 10.21
N SER A 177 -7.03 12.74 11.01
CA SER A 177 -7.04 12.94 12.46
C SER A 177 -7.16 14.40 12.90
N SER A 178 -6.66 15.33 12.08
CA SER A 178 -6.72 16.78 12.28
C SER A 178 -7.80 17.47 11.43
N ARG A 179 -8.67 16.73 10.73
CA ARG A 179 -9.62 17.26 9.73
C ARG A 179 -11.05 16.73 9.94
N PRO A 180 -11.75 17.18 11.01
CA PRO A 180 -13.08 16.69 11.33
C PRO A 180 -14.11 16.96 10.22
N ARG A 181 -13.98 18.06 9.48
CA ARG A 181 -14.87 18.39 8.35
C ARG A 181 -14.83 17.31 7.26
N VAL A 182 -13.63 16.85 6.88
CA VAL A 182 -13.46 15.80 5.86
C VAL A 182 -13.98 14.47 6.40
N GLN A 183 -13.69 14.15 7.66
CA GLN A 183 -14.18 12.94 8.31
C GLN A 183 -15.72 12.89 8.31
N LEU A 184 -16.39 13.99 8.68
CA LEU A 184 -17.85 14.08 8.68
C LEU A 184 -18.45 13.94 7.28
N ALA A 185 -17.81 14.53 6.26
CA ALA A 185 -18.25 14.40 4.87
C ALA A 185 -18.15 12.95 4.36
N ILE A 186 -17.07 12.25 4.68
CA ILE A 186 -16.94 10.81 4.40
C ILE A 186 -18.03 10.02 5.12
N LEU A 187 -18.22 10.23 6.42
CA LEU A 187 -19.23 9.50 7.20
C LEU A 187 -20.64 9.71 6.65
N LYS A 188 -20.98 10.93 6.23
CA LYS A 188 -22.26 11.25 5.59
C LYS A 188 -22.43 10.54 4.25
N GLU A 189 -21.37 10.44 3.45
CA GLU A 189 -21.38 9.66 2.20
C GLU A 189 -21.65 8.17 2.48
N LEU A 190 -20.93 7.59 3.44
CA LEU A 190 -21.08 6.18 3.83
C LEU A 190 -22.50 5.89 4.34
N GLU A 191 -23.03 6.75 5.21
CA GLU A 191 -24.40 6.66 5.71
C GLU A 191 -25.43 6.71 4.57
N THR A 192 -25.26 7.62 3.62
CA THR A 192 -26.18 7.76 2.48
C THR A 192 -26.18 6.48 1.62
N ILE A 193 -25.01 5.94 1.32
CA ILE A 193 -24.86 4.70 0.53
C ILE A 193 -25.47 3.52 1.29
N ARG A 194 -25.22 3.43 2.60
CA ARG A 194 -25.74 2.37 3.47
C ARG A 194 -27.26 2.37 3.54
N ILE A 195 -27.88 3.53 3.81
CA ILE A 195 -29.34 3.69 3.87
C ILE A 195 -30.00 3.33 2.53
N ARG A 196 -29.43 3.83 1.42
CA ARG A 196 -29.95 3.56 0.07
C ARG A 196 -29.97 2.06 -0.28
N ASN A 197 -29.03 1.29 0.28
CA ASN A 197 -28.92 -0.16 0.03
C ASN A 197 -29.52 -1.02 1.16
N GLY A 198 -30.22 -0.41 2.14
CA GLY A 198 -30.87 -1.14 3.23
C GLY A 198 -29.92 -1.85 4.19
N LYS A 199 -28.69 -1.35 4.33
CA LYS A 199 -27.63 -1.93 5.16
C LYS A 199 -27.56 -1.30 6.55
N SER A 200 -26.99 -2.03 7.49
CA SER A 200 -26.68 -1.58 8.85
C SER A 200 -25.19 -1.30 9.02
N ILE A 201 -24.83 -0.55 10.07
CA ILE A 201 -23.42 -0.28 10.39
C ILE A 201 -22.72 -1.62 10.57
N GLY A 202 -21.69 -1.82 9.76
CA GLY A 202 -20.86 -3.02 9.82
C GLY A 202 -21.11 -4.06 8.74
N ASP A 203 -22.18 -3.92 7.96
CA ASP A 203 -22.34 -4.72 6.76
C ASP A 203 -21.22 -4.43 5.76
N THR A 204 -20.83 -5.44 4.98
CA THR A 204 -19.77 -5.28 3.98
C THR A 204 -20.27 -4.55 2.74
N TYR A 205 -19.43 -3.69 2.17
CA TYR A 205 -19.75 -2.99 0.92
C TYR A 205 -19.56 -3.88 -0.31
N SER A 206 -20.45 -3.79 -1.29
CA SER A 206 -20.33 -4.42 -2.61
C SER A 206 -19.42 -3.61 -3.53
N PHE A 207 -19.08 -4.15 -4.71
CA PHE A 207 -18.30 -3.43 -5.71
C PHE A 207 -18.98 -2.14 -6.16
N ASP A 208 -20.27 -2.20 -6.44
CA ASP A 208 -21.03 -1.03 -6.90
C ASP A 208 -21.14 0.03 -5.81
N GLU A 209 -21.33 -0.35 -4.55
CA GLU A 209 -21.33 0.59 -3.43
C GLU A 209 -19.96 1.24 -3.24
N LEU A 210 -18.88 0.45 -3.34
CA LEU A 210 -17.52 1.00 -3.32
C LEU A 210 -17.29 1.94 -4.49
N ARG A 211 -17.84 1.68 -5.69
CA ARG A 211 -17.71 2.60 -6.84
C ARG A 211 -18.34 3.97 -6.55
N ASP A 212 -19.47 3.98 -5.85
CA ASP A 212 -20.27 5.18 -5.57
C ASP A 212 -19.69 6.08 -4.45
N MET A 213 -18.70 5.62 -3.68
CA MET A 213 -18.04 6.44 -2.65
C MET A 213 -17.07 7.47 -3.26
N HIS A 214 -17.59 8.51 -3.90
CA HIS A 214 -16.80 9.51 -4.63
C HIS A 214 -15.96 10.40 -3.71
N TYR A 215 -16.51 10.88 -2.59
CA TYR A 215 -15.81 11.73 -1.64
C TYR A 215 -14.68 10.99 -0.92
N LEU A 216 -14.91 9.72 -0.53
CA LEU A 216 -13.84 8.88 0.02
C LEU A 216 -12.72 8.65 -1.01
N HIS A 217 -13.08 8.41 -2.29
CA HIS A 217 -12.08 8.26 -3.36
C HIS A 217 -11.27 9.54 -3.55
N ALA A 218 -11.92 10.70 -3.51
CA ALA A 218 -11.29 12.01 -3.58
C ALA A 218 -10.34 12.24 -2.40
N ALA A 219 -10.76 11.90 -1.18
CA ALA A 219 -9.95 12.06 0.03
C ALA A 219 -8.70 11.15 0.01
N ILE A 220 -8.85 9.89 -0.39
CA ILE A 220 -7.70 8.97 -0.56
C ILE A 220 -6.75 9.49 -1.65
N SER A 221 -7.28 10.00 -2.77
CA SER A 221 -6.46 10.54 -3.86
C SER A 221 -5.71 11.80 -3.44
N GLU A 222 -6.35 12.68 -2.68
CA GLU A 222 -5.71 13.86 -2.10
C GLU A 222 -4.62 13.48 -1.09
N ALA A 223 -4.84 12.42 -0.31
CA ALA A 223 -3.83 11.90 0.61
C ALA A 223 -2.60 11.42 -0.15
N MET A 224 -2.79 10.64 -1.22
CA MET A 224 -1.68 10.18 -2.05
C MET A 224 -1.02 11.31 -2.86
N ARG A 225 -1.73 12.39 -3.21
CA ARG A 225 -1.12 13.56 -3.86
C ARG A 225 -0.06 14.19 -2.98
N LEU A 226 -0.38 14.36 -1.69
CA LEU A 226 0.55 14.92 -0.71
C LEU A 226 1.55 13.87 -0.21
N TYR A 227 1.13 12.64 0.03
CA TYR A 227 1.99 11.59 0.58
C TYR A 227 1.91 10.35 -0.33
N PRO A 228 2.50 10.44 -1.54
CA PRO A 228 2.56 9.34 -2.48
C PRO A 228 3.28 8.13 -1.87
N PRO A 229 2.71 6.91 -1.94
CA PRO A 229 3.40 5.71 -1.51
C PRO A 229 4.75 5.53 -2.20
N VAL A 230 4.83 5.84 -3.51
CA VAL A 230 6.09 5.87 -4.27
C VAL A 230 6.44 7.33 -4.61
N PRO A 231 7.26 8.01 -3.80
CA PRO A 231 7.48 9.45 -3.93
C PRO A 231 8.42 9.84 -5.08
N VAL A 232 9.26 8.91 -5.54
CA VAL A 232 10.30 9.11 -6.56
C VAL A 232 10.38 7.86 -7.43
N ASP A 233 10.40 8.03 -8.75
CA ASP A 233 10.56 6.93 -9.71
C ASP A 233 11.54 7.36 -10.81
N THR A 234 12.33 6.39 -11.29
CA THR A 234 13.48 6.60 -12.18
C THR A 234 13.39 5.68 -13.39
N LYS A 235 13.63 6.24 -14.57
CA LYS A 235 13.69 5.51 -15.84
C LYS A 235 15.11 5.59 -16.42
N ALA A 236 15.55 4.55 -17.11
CA ALA A 236 16.80 4.55 -17.85
C ALA A 236 16.54 4.78 -19.35
N CYS A 237 17.25 5.72 -19.95
CA CYS A 237 17.15 6.01 -21.39
C CYS A 237 17.78 4.85 -22.20
N LEU A 238 16.97 4.16 -23.01
CA LEU A 238 17.47 3.06 -23.85
C LEU A 238 18.22 3.54 -25.10
N LYS A 239 17.89 4.75 -25.56
CA LYS A 239 18.47 5.43 -26.72
C LYS A 239 18.57 6.93 -26.42
N ASP A 240 19.36 7.64 -27.20
CA ASP A 240 19.42 9.11 -27.15
C ASP A 240 18.05 9.68 -27.55
N ASP A 241 17.63 10.76 -26.88
CA ASP A 241 16.32 11.39 -27.06
C ASP A 241 16.36 12.87 -26.64
N VAL A 242 15.28 13.61 -26.89
CA VAL A 242 15.14 15.03 -26.57
C VAL A 242 13.81 15.28 -25.85
N MET A 243 13.89 15.87 -24.66
CA MET A 243 12.71 16.24 -23.86
C MET A 243 11.90 17.35 -24.54
N PRO A 244 10.61 17.55 -24.17
CA PRO A 244 9.76 18.58 -24.78
C PRO A 244 10.29 20.02 -24.69
N ASP A 245 11.19 20.31 -23.75
CA ASP A 245 11.84 21.61 -23.57
C ASP A 245 13.17 21.75 -24.36
N GLY A 246 13.53 20.74 -25.15
CA GLY A 246 14.79 20.70 -25.90
C GLY A 246 15.97 20.09 -25.15
N THR A 247 15.79 19.64 -23.90
CA THR A 247 16.88 19.01 -23.12
C THR A 247 17.26 17.66 -23.75
N ILE A 248 18.54 17.51 -24.10
CA ILE A 248 19.08 16.27 -24.67
C ILE A 248 19.34 15.25 -23.56
N ILE A 249 18.84 14.03 -23.73
CA ILE A 249 19.09 12.89 -22.86
C ILE A 249 19.81 11.79 -23.65
N ARG A 250 20.88 11.22 -23.09
CA ARG A 250 21.68 10.18 -23.76
C ARG A 250 21.32 8.80 -23.27
N LYS A 251 21.59 7.80 -24.10
CA LYS A 251 21.52 6.38 -23.74
C LYS A 251 22.26 6.12 -22.42
N GLY A 252 21.59 5.41 -21.53
CA GLY A 252 22.09 5.04 -20.20
C GLY A 252 21.90 6.10 -19.13
N TRP A 253 21.44 7.32 -19.47
CA TRP A 253 21.09 8.31 -18.46
C TRP A 253 19.84 7.90 -17.71
N PHE A 254 19.78 8.30 -16.43
CA PHE A 254 18.60 8.14 -15.60
C PHE A 254 17.79 9.43 -15.61
N VAL A 255 16.48 9.30 -15.83
CA VAL A 255 15.51 10.40 -15.73
C VAL A 255 14.58 10.08 -14.56
N THR A 256 14.52 10.98 -13.60
CA THR A 256 13.76 10.80 -12.36
C THR A 256 12.69 11.87 -12.27
N TYR A 257 11.47 11.47 -11.88
CA TYR A 257 10.43 12.41 -11.50
C TYR A 257 10.05 12.21 -10.04
N HIS A 258 9.70 13.32 -9.39
CA HIS A 258 9.40 13.36 -7.96
C HIS A 258 7.90 13.59 -7.77
N ALA A 259 7.12 12.51 -7.70
CA ALA A 259 5.67 12.58 -7.46
C ALA A 259 5.35 13.40 -6.19
N TYR A 260 6.17 13.28 -5.15
CA TYR A 260 6.01 14.05 -3.90
C TYR A 260 6.13 15.56 -4.10
N ALA A 261 7.11 16.00 -4.90
CA ALA A 261 7.32 17.41 -5.22
C ALA A 261 6.25 17.90 -6.19
N MET A 262 5.98 17.14 -7.26
CA MET A 262 4.94 17.45 -8.25
C MET A 262 3.58 17.64 -7.60
N GLY A 263 3.25 16.83 -6.59
CA GLY A 263 2.06 16.99 -5.77
C GLY A 263 1.94 18.38 -5.16
N ARG A 264 3.03 19.09 -4.85
CA ARG A 264 3.03 20.40 -4.18
C ARG A 264 3.44 21.57 -5.08
N MET A 265 3.57 21.35 -6.38
CA MET A 265 3.95 22.44 -7.30
C MET A 265 2.77 23.35 -7.57
N GLU A 266 2.93 24.65 -7.31
CA GLU A 266 1.91 25.68 -7.62
C GLU A 266 1.56 25.70 -9.12
N GLY A 267 2.54 25.54 -10.01
CA GLY A 267 2.30 25.48 -11.46
C GLY A 267 1.44 24.30 -11.91
N ILE A 268 1.29 23.28 -11.08
CA ILE A 268 0.43 22.11 -11.36
C ILE A 268 -0.90 22.24 -10.61
N TRP A 269 -0.86 22.55 -9.32
CA TRP A 269 -2.02 22.45 -8.41
C TRP A 269 -2.59 23.79 -7.93
N GLY A 270 -2.05 24.91 -8.40
CA GLY A 270 -2.45 26.26 -7.99
C GLY A 270 -1.96 26.65 -6.59
N LYS A 271 -2.39 27.81 -6.10
CA LYS A 271 -1.90 28.43 -4.85
C LYS A 271 -2.14 27.58 -3.60
N ASN A 272 -3.20 26.78 -3.60
CA ASN A 272 -3.55 25.89 -2.50
C ASN A 272 -2.92 24.49 -2.65
N CYS A 273 -1.81 24.35 -3.38
CA CYS A 273 -1.12 23.08 -3.60
C CYS A 273 -0.65 22.40 -2.31
N GLY A 274 -0.37 23.17 -1.26
CA GLY A 274 0.03 22.65 0.05
C GLY A 274 -1.14 22.18 0.94
N GLU A 275 -2.37 22.54 0.59
CA GLU A 275 -3.56 22.22 1.38
C GLU A 275 -4.08 20.83 1.04
N TYR A 276 -4.64 20.13 2.02
CA TYR A 276 -5.38 18.89 1.81
C TYR A 276 -6.84 19.22 1.56
N LEU A 277 -7.25 19.18 0.28
CA LEU A 277 -8.57 19.57 -0.20
C LEU A 277 -9.15 18.46 -1.11
N PRO A 278 -9.88 17.47 -0.55
CA PRO A 278 -10.55 16.42 -1.32
C PRO A 278 -11.50 16.98 -2.39
N GLU A 279 -12.10 18.14 -2.15
CA GLU A 279 -13.03 18.81 -3.07
C GLU A 279 -12.40 19.10 -4.44
N ARG A 280 -11.06 19.17 -4.53
CA ARG A 280 -10.32 19.35 -5.80
C ARG A 280 -10.59 18.26 -6.83
N TRP A 281 -10.96 17.07 -6.37
CA TRP A 281 -11.19 15.91 -7.22
C TRP A 281 -12.65 15.77 -7.64
N LEU A 282 -13.55 16.61 -7.12
CA LEU A 282 -14.98 16.54 -7.34
C LEU A 282 -15.38 17.51 -8.44
N LYS A 283 -16.26 17.08 -9.34
CA LYS A 283 -16.91 18.00 -10.29
C LYS A 283 -18.06 18.74 -9.66
N ASP A 284 -18.16 20.03 -9.97
CA ASP A 284 -19.21 20.93 -9.47
C ASP A 284 -20.64 20.46 -9.81
N ASP A 285 -20.82 19.75 -10.93
CA ASP A 285 -22.15 19.42 -11.42
C ASP A 285 -22.86 18.36 -10.56
N ASN A 286 -22.14 17.31 -10.11
CA ASN A 286 -22.74 16.13 -9.46
C ASN A 286 -21.95 15.58 -8.25
N GLY A 287 -20.82 16.18 -7.86
CA GLY A 287 -19.96 15.64 -6.80
C GLY A 287 -19.28 14.31 -7.17
N THR A 288 -19.26 13.94 -8.45
CA THR A 288 -18.55 12.76 -8.95
C THR A 288 -17.05 13.01 -8.90
N CYS A 289 -16.31 12.06 -8.35
CA CYS A 289 -14.84 12.12 -8.35
C CYS A 289 -14.29 11.86 -9.76
N GLN A 290 -13.52 12.81 -10.28
CA GLN A 290 -12.74 12.63 -11.51
C GLN A 290 -11.26 12.74 -11.18
N LEU A 291 -10.52 11.66 -11.43
CA LEU A 291 -9.07 11.70 -11.32
C LEU A 291 -8.47 12.54 -12.46
N GLU A 292 -7.45 13.29 -12.09
CA GLU A 292 -6.58 14.01 -13.02
C GLU A 292 -5.83 13.05 -13.96
N SER A 293 -5.30 13.61 -15.04
CA SER A 293 -4.40 12.87 -15.96
C SER A 293 -3.27 12.19 -15.18
N ALA A 294 -2.92 10.97 -15.56
CA ALA A 294 -1.81 10.21 -14.96
C ALA A 294 -0.45 10.94 -15.05
N PHE A 295 -0.30 11.89 -15.98
CA PHE A 295 0.90 12.72 -16.09
C PHE A 295 0.90 13.92 -15.12
N ARG A 296 -0.28 14.35 -14.67
CA ARG A 296 -0.47 15.42 -13.66
C ARG A 296 -0.50 14.86 -12.24
N PHE A 297 -1.06 13.66 -12.09
CA PHE A 297 -1.15 12.89 -10.83
C PHE A 297 -0.50 11.50 -10.99
N PRO A 298 0.85 11.41 -10.98
CA PRO A 298 1.58 10.20 -11.35
C PRO A 298 1.75 9.19 -10.20
N ILE A 299 0.74 9.04 -9.33
CA ILE A 299 0.79 8.11 -8.17
C ILE A 299 0.85 6.66 -8.61
N PHE A 300 0.10 6.33 -9.67
CA PHE A 300 0.09 5.01 -10.30
C PHE A 300 0.91 4.99 -11.59
N HIS A 301 1.81 5.96 -11.76
CA HIS A 301 2.60 6.19 -12.97
C HIS A 301 1.73 6.42 -14.23
N ALA A 302 2.36 6.55 -15.39
CA ALA A 302 1.70 6.77 -16.67
C ALA A 302 2.32 5.91 -17.79
N GLY A 303 1.57 5.73 -18.88
CA GLY A 303 2.02 5.00 -20.06
C GLY A 303 2.09 3.48 -19.87
N PRO A 304 2.91 2.77 -20.66
CA PRO A 304 2.95 1.30 -20.69
C PRO A 304 3.36 0.61 -19.39
N ARG A 305 3.91 1.37 -18.43
CA ARG A 305 4.35 0.89 -17.11
C ARG A 305 3.48 1.48 -15.98
N MET A 306 2.24 1.88 -16.30
CA MET A 306 1.26 2.23 -15.27
C MET A 306 1.00 1.04 -14.35
N CYS A 307 0.70 1.34 -13.08
CA CYS A 307 0.47 0.32 -12.07
C CYS A 307 -0.68 -0.60 -12.46
N LEU A 308 -0.38 -1.90 -12.58
CA LEU A 308 -1.36 -2.95 -12.86
C LEU A 308 -2.44 -3.06 -11.76
N GLY A 309 -2.04 -2.79 -10.51
CA GLY A 309 -2.91 -2.91 -9.34
C GLY A 309 -3.76 -1.67 -9.00
N LYS A 310 -3.80 -0.63 -9.86
CA LYS A 310 -4.45 0.65 -9.55
C LYS A 310 -5.88 0.50 -9.06
N ASP A 311 -6.73 -0.19 -9.82
CA ASP A 311 -8.15 -0.30 -9.49
C ASP A 311 -8.36 -1.17 -8.24
N LEU A 312 -7.59 -2.26 -8.11
CA LEU A 312 -7.59 -3.12 -6.94
C LEU A 312 -7.19 -2.34 -5.67
N ALA A 313 -6.16 -1.49 -5.76
CA ALA A 313 -5.70 -0.67 -4.65
C ALA A 313 -6.80 0.28 -4.18
N TYR A 314 -7.49 0.98 -5.09
CA TYR A 314 -8.62 1.83 -4.70
C TYR A 314 -9.77 1.05 -4.05
N ILE A 315 -10.11 -0.13 -4.57
CA ILE A 315 -11.16 -0.98 -3.99
C ILE A 315 -10.78 -1.39 -2.56
N GLN A 316 -9.54 -1.87 -2.36
CA GLN A 316 -9.04 -2.27 -1.04
C GLN A 316 -9.01 -1.08 -0.08
N MET A 317 -8.40 0.04 -0.48
CA MET A 317 -8.31 1.23 0.37
C MET A 317 -9.70 1.75 0.78
N LYS A 318 -10.66 1.81 -0.15
CA LYS A 318 -12.03 2.26 0.15
C LYS A 318 -12.74 1.28 1.08
N SER A 319 -12.62 -0.02 0.85
CA SER A 319 -13.22 -1.05 1.69
C SER A 319 -12.69 -0.98 3.13
N ILE A 320 -11.37 -0.84 3.30
CA ILE A 320 -10.73 -0.73 4.62
C ILE A 320 -11.14 0.59 5.29
N ALA A 321 -10.97 1.72 4.59
CA ALA A 321 -11.27 3.03 5.14
C ALA A 321 -12.74 3.17 5.56
N ALA A 322 -13.68 2.76 4.72
CA ALA A 322 -15.10 2.79 5.03
C ALA A 322 -15.43 1.94 6.27
N SER A 323 -14.94 0.69 6.30
CA SER A 323 -15.21 -0.24 7.40
C SER A 323 -14.65 0.25 8.73
N VAL A 324 -13.45 0.84 8.73
CA VAL A 324 -12.82 1.40 9.93
C VAL A 324 -13.55 2.67 10.36
N MET A 325 -13.83 3.61 9.44
CA MET A 325 -14.40 4.91 9.78
C MET A 325 -15.83 4.82 10.32
N GLU A 326 -16.65 3.90 9.84
CA GLU A 326 -18.02 3.74 10.35
C GLU A 326 -18.08 3.21 11.78
N ARG A 327 -17.13 2.36 12.15
CA ARG A 327 -17.13 1.66 13.45
C ARG A 327 -16.25 2.34 14.49
N PHE A 328 -15.23 3.07 14.05
CA PHE A 328 -14.19 3.58 14.93
C PHE A 328 -13.85 5.05 14.68
N GLU A 329 -13.46 5.72 15.76
CA GLU A 329 -12.72 6.96 15.74
C GLU A 329 -11.24 6.66 15.97
N ILE A 330 -10.39 7.14 15.07
CA ILE A 330 -8.93 6.98 15.14
C ILE A 330 -8.34 8.27 15.69
N ASP A 331 -7.88 8.23 16.93
CA ASP A 331 -7.24 9.35 17.64
C ASP A 331 -5.72 9.23 17.53
N VAL A 332 -5.10 10.14 16.78
CA VAL A 332 -3.65 10.19 16.57
C VAL A 332 -3.04 11.18 17.57
N PRO A 333 -2.08 10.77 18.42
CA PRO A 333 -1.35 11.67 19.30
C PRO A 333 -0.47 12.62 18.47
N ASN A 334 -0.31 13.86 18.93
CA ASN A 334 0.51 14.88 18.25
C ASN A 334 0.11 15.14 16.79
N LYS A 335 -1.18 15.03 16.47
CA LYS A 335 -1.75 15.22 15.12
C LYS A 335 -1.43 16.56 14.45
N ASP A 336 -0.97 17.56 15.20
CA ASP A 336 -0.59 18.88 14.70
C ASP A 336 0.86 18.93 14.18
N THR A 337 1.66 17.89 14.44
CA THR A 337 3.05 17.78 13.97
C THR A 337 3.14 16.79 12.82
N CYS A 338 3.78 17.20 11.72
CA CYS A 338 4.08 16.29 10.60
C CYS A 338 5.05 15.19 11.06
N PRO A 339 4.70 13.90 10.94
CA PRO A 339 5.58 12.81 11.29
C PRO A 339 6.86 12.81 10.43
N GLU A 340 7.96 12.34 11.01
CA GLU A 340 9.21 12.15 10.26
C GLU A 340 9.00 11.09 9.17
N HIS A 341 9.52 11.37 7.98
CA HIS A 341 9.48 10.41 6.87
C HIS A 341 10.56 9.34 7.05
N LEU A 342 10.19 8.08 6.83
CA LEU A 342 11.13 7.01 6.55
C LEU A 342 11.04 6.70 5.06
N LEU A 343 12.07 7.11 4.32
CA LEU A 343 12.20 6.77 2.91
C LEU A 343 12.82 5.37 2.79
N SER A 344 11.96 4.36 2.64
CA SER A 344 12.35 3.04 2.15
C SER A 344 11.98 2.96 0.65
N LEU A 345 11.56 1.80 0.14
CA LEU A 345 10.97 1.70 -1.20
C LEU A 345 9.65 2.48 -1.31
N THR A 346 8.92 2.60 -0.20
CA THR A 346 7.73 3.44 -0.05
C THR A 346 7.93 4.54 0.99
N LEU A 347 7.07 5.56 0.93
CA LEU A 347 7.03 6.65 1.91
C LEU A 347 6.32 6.18 3.19
N ARG A 348 7.08 5.82 4.22
CA ARG A 348 6.54 5.39 5.53
C ARG A 348 6.66 6.49 6.59
N ILE A 349 5.88 6.38 7.65
CA ILE A 349 6.08 7.18 8.86
C ILE A 349 7.17 6.51 9.70
N LYS A 350 8.22 7.25 10.04
CA LYS A 350 9.31 6.76 10.88
C LYS A 350 8.78 6.48 12.30
N GLY A 351 8.94 5.24 12.74
CA GLY A 351 8.43 4.79 14.04
C GLY A 351 6.93 4.46 14.06
N GLY A 352 6.29 4.38 12.89
CA GLY A 352 4.89 3.99 12.76
C GLY A 352 3.88 5.10 13.07
N LEU A 353 2.59 4.77 13.03
CA LEU A 353 1.49 5.65 13.37
C LEU A 353 0.78 5.13 14.63
N PRO A 354 1.28 5.45 15.84
CA PRO A 354 0.61 5.05 17.07
C PRO A 354 -0.75 5.74 17.17
N VAL A 355 -1.82 4.99 17.41
CA VAL A 355 -3.19 5.52 17.53
C VAL A 355 -3.90 4.97 18.77
N ARG A 356 -4.90 5.72 19.24
CA ARG A 356 -5.95 5.20 20.13
C ARG A 356 -7.22 5.01 19.30
N VAL A 357 -7.87 3.88 19.49
CA VAL A 357 -9.13 3.56 18.82
C VAL A 357 -10.26 3.76 19.81
N ARG A 358 -11.37 4.36 19.37
CA ARG A 358 -12.62 4.42 20.12
C ARG A 358 -13.75 3.88 19.27
N SER A 359 -14.60 3.04 19.84
CA SER A 359 -15.83 2.61 19.17
C SER A 359 -16.75 3.82 18.97
N ARG A 360 -17.32 3.95 17.77
CA ARG A 360 -18.41 4.89 17.52
C ARG A 360 -19.68 4.26 18.07
N ASN A 361 -20.37 4.97 18.95
CA ASN A 361 -21.70 4.55 19.37
C ASN A 361 -22.61 4.56 18.15
N ALA A 362 -23.34 3.47 17.91
CA ALA A 362 -24.42 3.46 16.94
C ALA A 362 -25.44 4.51 17.39
N CYS A 363 -25.65 5.55 16.57
CA CYS A 363 -26.77 6.45 16.73
C CYS A 363 -28.07 5.74 16.35
#